data_AF-A0A520BKP1-F1
#
_entry.id   AF-A0A520BKP1-F1
#
_cell.length_a   1.000
_cell.length_b   1.000
_cell.length_c   1.000
_cell.angle_alpha   90.00
_cell.angle_beta   90.00
_cell.angle_gamma   90.00
#
_symmetry.space_group_name_H-M   'P 1'
#
loop_
_entity.id
_entity.type
_entity.pdbx_description
1 polymer ?
#
loop_
_entity_poly.entity_id
_entity_poly.type
_entity_poly.pdbx_seq_one_letter_code
_entity_poly.pdbx_strand_id
1 'polypeptide(L)' 'IHATAGKGDVGFCNTWTLEISVAQPVKIYAGMPIGQLIYFVVEGNIETMYNSKGNAKYNNKTTKPVESMMWKNVF' A
#
# COMPACT_ATOMS: atom_id res chain seq x y z
N ILE A 1 7.47 -3.99 -9.74
CA ILE A 1 6.36 -4.27 -8.80
C ILE A 1 6.42 -3.13 -7.80
N HIS A 2 5.36 -2.30 -7.77
CA HIS A 2 5.34 -0.87 -7.45
C HIS A 2 6.07 0.02 -8.47
N ALA A 3 5.34 0.99 -9.03
CA ALA A 3 5.89 2.06 -9.85
C ALA A 3 6.04 3.37 -9.07
N THR A 4 5.24 3.58 -8.02
CA THR A 4 5.09 4.92 -7.41
C THR A 4 5.13 4.96 -5.88
N ALA A 5 4.51 4.02 -5.15
CA ALA A 5 4.41 4.09 -3.68
C ALA A 5 4.63 2.74 -2.97
N GLY A 6 5.89 2.33 -2.80
CA GLY A 6 6.26 1.05 -2.17
C GLY A 6 6.42 1.07 -0.64
N LYS A 7 6.16 2.21 0.03
CA LYS A 7 6.35 2.37 1.47
C LYS A 7 4.99 2.34 2.20
N GLY A 8 4.94 1.62 3.31
CA GLY A 8 3.79 1.59 4.21
C GLY A 8 3.97 2.57 5.36
N ASP A 9 2.86 3.14 5.82
CA ASP A 9 2.83 4.06 6.96
C ASP A 9 2.59 3.33 8.28
N VAL A 10 3.11 3.89 9.39
CA VAL A 10 2.88 3.32 10.72
C VAL A 10 1.39 3.37 11.06
N GLY A 11 0.86 2.24 11.52
CA GLY A 11 -0.57 2.07 11.80
C GLY A 11 -1.41 1.64 10.59
N PHE A 12 -0.81 1.43 9.40
CA PHE A 12 -1.52 0.80 8.28
C PHE A 12 -1.85 -0.66 8.60
N CYS A 13 -3.10 -1.07 8.36
CA CYS A 13 -3.59 -2.42 8.64
C CYS A 13 -4.56 -2.90 7.56
N ASN A 14 -4.02 -3.34 6.42
CA ASN A 14 -4.78 -3.85 5.28
C ASN A 14 -3.90 -4.72 4.36
N THR A 15 -4.47 -5.29 3.30
CA THR A 15 -3.68 -5.87 2.21
C THR A 15 -3.00 -4.78 1.37
N TRP A 16 -1.88 -5.13 0.73
CA TRP A 16 -1.14 -4.23 -0.14
C TRP A 16 -1.63 -4.33 -1.58
N THR A 17 -2.07 -3.21 -2.15
CA THR A 17 -2.34 -3.11 -3.59
C THR A 17 -1.01 -3.05 -4.34
N LEU A 18 -0.74 -4.04 -5.20
CA LEU A 18 0.47 -4.09 -6.01
C LEU A 18 0.22 -3.50 -7.41
N GLU A 19 1.03 -2.52 -7.79
CA GLU A 19 1.13 -2.06 -9.17
C GLU A 19 2.12 -2.94 -9.93
N ILE A 20 1.66 -3.61 -11.00
CA ILE A 20 2.47 -4.55 -11.77
C ILE A 20 2.57 -4.06 -13.21
N SER A 21 3.80 -3.90 -13.68
CA SER A 21 4.13 -3.62 -15.09
C SER A 21 5.13 -4.67 -15.55
N VAL A 22 5.01 -5.12 -16.80
CA VAL A 22 5.83 -6.20 -17.36
C VAL A 22 6.44 -5.74 -18.68
N ALA A 23 7.75 -5.95 -18.86
CA ALA A 23 8.45 -5.61 -20.10
C ALA A 23 8.26 -6.67 -21.19
N GLN A 24 7.98 -7.91 -20.78
CA GLN A 24 7.68 -9.05 -21.64
C GLN A 24 6.44 -9.75 -21.10
N PRO A 25 5.72 -10.56 -21.90
CA PRO A 25 4.57 -11.31 -21.42
C PRO A 25 4.94 -12.23 -20.24
N VAL A 26 4.26 -12.05 -19.10
CA VAL A 26 4.43 -12.84 -17.87
C VAL A 26 3.08 -13.38 -17.44
N LYS A 27 3.05 -14.61 -16.96
CA LYS A 27 1.86 -15.23 -16.35
C LYS A 27 1.99 -15.21 -14.83
N ILE A 28 0.95 -14.75 -14.14
CA ILE A 28 0.89 -14.63 -12.68
C ILE A 28 -0.10 -15.66 -12.15
N TYR A 29 0.27 -16.37 -11.08
CA TYR A 29 -0.55 -17.39 -10.44
C TYR A 29 -0.88 -16.99 -9.00
N ALA A 30 -2.10 -17.31 -8.55
CA ALA A 30 -2.48 -17.10 -7.16
C ALA A 30 -1.58 -17.94 -6.23
N GLY A 31 -1.10 -17.34 -5.14
CA GLY A 31 -0.24 -17.99 -4.15
C GLY A 31 1.26 -17.99 -4.47
N MET A 32 1.68 -17.51 -5.65
CA MET A 32 3.11 -17.39 -5.94
C MET A 32 3.76 -16.28 -5.10
N PRO A 33 5.01 -16.47 -4.64
CA PRO A 33 5.79 -15.39 -4.04
C PRO A 33 5.98 -14.24 -5.05
N ILE A 34 5.63 -13.01 -4.67
CA ILE A 34 5.63 -11.84 -5.57
C ILE A 34 6.41 -10.64 -5.03
N GLY A 35 6.86 -10.71 -3.77
CA GLY A 35 7.58 -9.63 -3.11
C GLY A 35 7.90 -9.97 -1.66
N GLN A 36 8.63 -9.05 -1.02
CA GLN A 36 9.03 -9.15 0.37
C GLN A 36 8.77 -7.81 1.06
N LEU A 37 8.45 -7.86 2.36
CA LEU A 37 8.36 -6.68 3.19
C LEU A 37 9.65 -6.53 3.99
N ILE A 38 10.16 -5.30 4.04
CA ILE A 38 11.23 -4.90 4.95
C ILE A 38 10.68 -3.88 5.92
N TYR A 39 11.11 -3.97 7.18
CA TYR A 39 10.64 -3.09 8.25
C TYR A 39 11.79 -2.20 8.70
N PHE A 40 11.51 -0.91 8.85
CA PHE A 40 12.42 0.06 9.41
C PHE A 40 11.89 0.50 10.77
N VAL A 41 12.77 0.56 11.76
CA VAL A 41 12.44 1.14 13.07
C VAL A 41 12.22 2.64 12.87
N VAL A 42 11.18 3.16 13.52
CA VAL A 42 10.93 4.60 13.60
C VAL A 42 11.23 5.03 15.03
N GLU A 43 12.16 5.98 15.19
CA GLU A 43 12.48 6.55 16.49
C GLU A 43 11.52 7.70 16.83
N GLY A 44 11.22 7.86 18.13
CA GLY A 44 10.31 8.89 18.63
C GLY A 44 8.84 8.48 18.62
N ASN A 45 7.96 9.45 18.95
CA ASN A 45 6.52 9.24 18.99
C ASN A 45 5.90 9.43 17.61
N ILE A 46 4.94 8.57 17.26
CA ILE A 46 4.18 8.69 16.03
C ILE A 46 3.04 9.68 16.25
N GLU A 47 3.19 10.90 15.72
CA GLU A 47 2.18 11.97 15.89
C GLU A 47 0.83 11.64 15.28
N THR A 48 0.80 10.95 14.14
CA THR A 48 -0.43 10.56 13.45
C THR A 48 -0.23 9.20 12.80
N MET A 49 -0.93 8.19 13.32
CA MET A 49 -0.99 6.88 12.71
C MET A 49 -1.89 6.91 11.48
N TYR A 50 -1.60 6.05 10.50
CA TYR A 50 -2.36 6.00 9.26
C TYR A 50 -3.85 5.67 9.48
N ASN A 51 -4.14 4.76 10.43
CA ASN A 51 -5.50 4.36 10.78
C ASN A 51 -6.35 5.48 11.40
N SER A 52 -5.73 6.46 12.06
CA SER A 52 -6.41 7.60 12.69
C SER A 52 -6.37 8.89 11.86
N LYS A 53 -5.55 8.92 10.80
CA LYS A 53 -5.42 10.08 9.91
C LYS A 53 -6.74 10.35 9.18
N GLY A 54 -7.33 11.53 9.40
CA GLY A 54 -8.67 11.87 8.88
C GLY A 54 -8.80 11.86 7.34
N ASN A 55 -7.69 12.03 6.62
CA ASN A 55 -7.67 11.96 5.15
C ASN A 55 -7.02 10.67 4.60
N ALA A 56 -6.76 9.67 5.45
CA ALA A 56 -6.28 8.37 4.99
C ALA A 56 -7.34 7.69 4.11
N LYS A 57 -6.90 7.22 2.94
CA LYS A 57 -7.81 6.79 1.86
C LYS A 57 -8.09 5.29 1.90
N TYR A 58 -7.23 4.52 2.56
CA TYR A 58 -7.14 3.06 2.40
C TYR A 58 -7.34 2.27 3.71
N ASN A 59 -8.08 2.82 4.68
CA ASN A 59 -8.33 2.19 5.99
C ASN A 59 -9.40 1.07 5.97
N ASN A 60 -10.26 1.03 4.95
CA ASN A 60 -11.27 -0.01 4.84
C ASN A 60 -10.64 -1.33 4.40
N LYS A 61 -10.69 -2.35 5.27
CA LYS A 61 -10.08 -3.65 5.04
C LYS A 61 -10.72 -4.37 3.84
N THR A 62 -9.89 -4.92 2.97
CA THR A 62 -10.31 -5.67 1.79
C THR A 62 -9.22 -6.65 1.40
N THR A 63 -9.56 -7.68 0.62
CA THR A 63 -8.58 -8.59 -0.01
C THR A 63 -8.39 -8.31 -1.49
N LYS A 64 -9.15 -7.36 -2.04
CA LYS A 64 -9.12 -6.95 -3.44
C LYS A 64 -8.27 -5.69 -3.61
N PRO A 65 -7.58 -5.52 -4.76
CA PRO A 65 -6.92 -4.27 -5.07
C PRO A 65 -7.94 -3.13 -5.10
N VAL A 66 -7.53 -1.97 -4.60
CA VAL A 66 -8.35 -0.75 -4.54
C VAL A 66 -7.80 0.26 -5.53
N GLU A 67 -8.68 0.88 -6.32
CA GLU A 67 -8.31 1.93 -7.26
C GLU A 67 -7.77 3.20 -6.58
N SER A 68 -7.09 4.04 -7.36
CA SER A 68 -6.55 5.30 -6.86
C SER A 68 -7.66 6.21 -6.33
N MET A 69 -7.45 6.77 -5.14
CA MET A 69 -8.34 7.75 -4.53
C MET A 69 -7.73 9.16 -4.56
N MET A 70 -6.90 9.45 -5.57
CA MET A 70 -6.27 10.77 -5.72
C MET A 70 -7.31 11.90 -5.78
N TRP A 71 -8.47 11.63 -6.39
CA TRP A 71 -9.62 12.53 -6.50
C TRP A 71 -10.19 13.03 -5.16
N LYS A 72 -9.89 12.37 -4.03
CA LYS A 72 -10.28 12.83 -2.68
C LYS A 72 -9.43 13.99 -2.16
N ASN A 73 -8.33 14.34 -2.83
CA ASN A 73 -7.52 15.48 -2.44
C ASN A 73 -8.22 16.78 -2.82
N VAL A 74 -8.20 17.73 -1.90
CA VAL A 74 -8.54 19.13 -2.16
C VAL A 74 -7.22 19.86 -2.43
N PHE A 75 -7.12 20.54 -3.57
CA PHE A 75 -5.95 21.34 -3.98
C PHE A 75 -6.24 22.82 -3.82
#